data_AF-X1T965-F1
#
_entry.id   AF-X1T965-F1
#
_cell.length_a   1.000
_cell.length_b   1.000
_cell.length_c   1.000
_cell.angle_alpha   90.00
_cell.angle_beta   90.00
_cell.angle_gamma   90.00
#
_symmetry.space_group_name_H-M   'P 1'
#
loop_
_entity.id
_entity.type
_entity.pdbx_description
1 polymer ?
#
loop_
_entity_poly.entity_id
_entity_poly.type
_entity_poly.pdbx_seq_one_letter_code
_entity_poly.pdbx_strand_id
1 'polypeptide(L)'
;MPISNPLGAPLQSQGKAETRVLTVASGDVAYTGYGFRPTALLIFAADTATGAASWGVASSDKTYGLTRQLFDDNMSHGTFIVYLAISSGNSQSAILKSFDADGFTLTWSKTGTPSGTAY
;
A
#
# COMPACT_ATOMS: atom_id res chain seq x y z
N MET A 1 10.76 -16.03 -25.04
CA MET A 1 12.10 -15.91 -24.43
C MET A 1 12.02 -16.42 -23.01
N PRO A 2 12.91 -17.32 -22.57
CA PRO A 2 13.04 -17.59 -21.15
C PRO A 2 13.53 -16.30 -20.48
N ILE A 3 12.79 -15.81 -19.49
CA ILE A 3 13.24 -14.70 -18.66
C ILE A 3 14.40 -15.26 -17.82
N SER A 4 15.64 -14.93 -18.19
CA SER A 4 16.79 -15.25 -17.37
C SER A 4 16.64 -14.44 -16.08
N ASN A 5 16.51 -15.08 -14.92
CA ASN A 5 16.67 -14.43 -13.63
C ASN A 5 18.18 -14.20 -13.44
N PRO A 6 18.69 -12.96 -13.59
CA PRO A 6 20.14 -12.72 -13.61
C PRO A 6 20.79 -12.89 -12.23
N LEU A 7 20.04 -13.20 -11.17
CA LEU A 7 20.54 -13.16 -9.78
C LEU A 7 20.92 -14.52 -9.17
N GLY A 8 20.72 -15.66 -9.84
CA GLY A 8 21.19 -16.97 -9.37
C GLY A 8 20.57 -17.50 -8.06
N ALA A 9 19.91 -16.64 -7.28
CA ALA A 9 19.10 -16.97 -6.12
C ALA A 9 17.61 -16.84 -6.47
N PRO A 10 16.74 -17.72 -5.93
CA PRO A 10 15.30 -17.56 -6.07
C PRO A 10 14.85 -16.23 -5.44
N LEU A 11 13.99 -15.49 -6.13
CA LEU A 11 13.34 -14.32 -5.56
C LEU A 11 12.51 -14.76 -4.35
N GLN A 12 12.78 -14.18 -3.19
CA GLN A 12 11.95 -14.37 -2.01
C GLN A 12 10.68 -13.52 -2.16
N SER A 13 9.52 -14.14 -2.04
CA SER A 13 8.23 -13.48 -2.05
C SER A 13 7.41 -13.94 -0.85
N GLN A 14 6.64 -13.03 -0.27
CA GLN A 14 5.72 -13.34 0.81
C GLN A 14 4.49 -12.45 0.72
N GLY A 15 3.32 -13.07 0.91
CA GLY A 15 2.04 -12.38 1.04
C GLY A 15 1.60 -12.36 2.49
N LYS A 16 1.08 -11.21 2.93
CA LYS A 16 0.39 -11.05 4.22
C LYS A 16 -0.87 -10.21 4.01
N ALA A 17 -1.90 -10.51 4.79
CA ALA A 17 -3.05 -9.63 4.94
C ALA A 17 -2.82 -8.75 6.17
N GLU A 18 -3.08 -7.45 6.02
CA GLU A 18 -2.91 -6.46 7.07
C GLU A 18 -4.22 -5.68 7.19
N THR A 19 -4.60 -5.26 8.41
CA THR A 19 -5.79 -4.42 8.60
C THR A 19 -5.38 -3.01 8.96
N ARG A 20 -6.11 -2.02 8.45
CA ARG A 20 -5.97 -0.62 8.87
C ARG A 20 -7.29 -0.03 9.32
N VAL A 21 -7.34 0.35 10.60
CA VAL A 21 -8.44 1.17 11.13
C VAL A 21 -8.30 2.60 10.58
N LEU A 22 -9.32 3.07 9.88
CA LEU A 22 -9.25 4.34 9.12
C LEU A 22 -9.34 5.59 10.01
N THR A 23 -9.69 5.44 11.28
CA THR A 23 -9.66 6.53 12.26
C THR A 23 -8.26 6.82 12.80
N VAL A 24 -7.29 5.92 12.60
CA VAL A 24 -5.90 6.06 13.08
C VAL A 24 -5.25 7.31 12.47
N ALA A 25 -4.51 8.04 13.31
CA ALA A 25 -3.83 9.28 12.91
C ALA A 25 -2.75 9.05 11.83
N SER A 26 -2.37 10.14 11.16
CA SER A 26 -1.19 10.16 10.28
C SER A 26 0.07 9.76 11.05
N GLY A 27 1.01 9.12 10.36
CA GLY A 27 2.26 8.70 10.96
C GLY A 27 2.89 7.52 10.24
N ASP A 28 4.09 7.17 10.69
CA ASP A 28 4.82 6.04 10.16
C ASP A 28 4.37 4.74 10.82
N VAL A 29 4.17 3.72 10.00
CA VAL A 29 3.81 2.37 10.44
C VAL A 29 4.80 1.38 9.83
N ALA A 30 5.49 0.64 10.70
CA ALA A 30 6.39 -0.43 10.30
C ALA A 30 5.61 -1.75 10.18
N TYR A 31 5.76 -2.40 9.03
CA TYR A 31 5.21 -3.72 8.71
C TYR A 31 6.38 -4.70 8.73
N THR A 32 6.36 -5.65 9.68
CA THR A 32 7.49 -6.52 10.02
C THR A 32 7.15 -8.02 9.95
N GLY A 33 8.13 -8.88 10.19
CA GLY A 33 7.99 -10.34 10.21
C GLY A 33 7.92 -10.97 8.83
N TYR A 34 8.52 -10.33 7.81
CA TYR A 34 8.57 -10.88 6.45
C TYR A 34 9.75 -11.85 6.26
N GLY A 35 10.73 -11.85 7.16
CA GLY A 35 11.91 -12.72 7.14
C GLY A 35 12.99 -12.27 6.17
N PHE A 36 12.79 -11.16 5.46
CA PHE A 36 13.76 -10.59 4.53
C PHE A 36 13.52 -9.09 4.35
N ARG A 37 14.52 -8.41 3.77
CA ARG A 37 14.39 -7.05 3.28
C ARG A 37 13.78 -7.05 1.88
N PRO A 38 12.54 -6.57 1.69
CA PRO A 38 11.94 -6.54 0.38
C PRO A 38 12.64 -5.53 -0.55
N THR A 39 12.50 -5.74 -1.85
CA THR A 39 12.99 -4.82 -2.90
C THR A 39 11.86 -4.30 -3.78
N ALA A 40 10.67 -4.86 -3.65
CA ALA A 40 9.46 -4.42 -4.31
C ALA A 40 8.24 -4.74 -3.44
N LEU A 41 7.16 -3.99 -3.63
CA LEU A 41 5.86 -4.22 -3.01
C LEU A 41 4.76 -4.21 -4.07
N LEU A 42 3.79 -5.09 -3.87
CA LEU A 42 2.45 -4.99 -4.46
C LEU A 42 1.47 -4.92 -3.29
N ILE A 43 0.68 -3.85 -3.19
CA ILE A 43 -0.29 -3.66 -2.12
C ILE A 43 -1.69 -3.54 -2.74
N PHE A 44 -2.57 -4.38 -2.25
CA PHE A 44 -4.00 -4.32 -2.52
C PHE A 44 -4.64 -3.80 -1.24
N ALA A 45 -5.46 -2.77 -1.33
CA ALA A 45 -6.19 -2.25 -0.18
C ALA A 45 -7.62 -1.93 -0.57
N ALA A 46 -8.59 -2.31 0.25
CA ALA A 46 -9.99 -1.98 0.03
C ALA A 46 -10.72 -1.64 1.34
N ASP A 47 -11.63 -0.68 1.26
CA ASP A 47 -12.65 -0.48 2.28
C ASP A 47 -13.91 -1.26 1.90
N THR A 48 -14.49 -1.95 2.87
CA THR A 48 -15.64 -2.84 2.66
C THR A 48 -16.98 -2.11 2.69
N ALA A 49 -17.02 -0.83 3.09
CA ALA A 49 -18.25 -0.06 3.22
C ALA A 49 -18.54 0.82 2.00
N THR A 50 -17.50 1.30 1.28
CA THR A 50 -17.68 2.32 0.23
C THR A 50 -17.25 1.90 -1.18
N GLY A 51 -16.70 0.69 -1.34
CA GLY A 51 -16.17 0.23 -2.64
C GLY A 51 -14.83 0.86 -3.03
N ALA A 52 -14.29 1.75 -2.18
CA ALA A 52 -12.97 2.35 -2.41
C ALA A 52 -11.88 1.28 -2.33
N ALA A 53 -11.08 1.17 -3.39
CA ALA A 53 -10.02 0.18 -3.49
C ALA A 53 -8.77 0.79 -4.15
N SER A 54 -7.60 0.24 -3.85
CA SER A 54 -6.34 0.65 -4.47
C SER A 54 -5.41 -0.53 -4.69
N TRP A 55 -4.63 -0.40 -5.76
CA TRP A 55 -3.65 -1.35 -6.26
C TRP A 55 -2.34 -0.61 -6.47
N GLY A 56 -1.47 -0.67 -5.48
CA GLY A 56 -0.20 0.03 -5.45
C GLY A 56 0.99 -0.86 -5.75
N VAL A 57 2.00 -0.24 -6.34
CA VAL A 57 3.31 -0.84 -6.56
C VAL A 57 4.40 0.08 -6.02
N ALA A 58 5.48 -0.50 -5.52
CA ALA A 58 6.69 0.24 -5.19
C ALA A 58 7.95 -0.58 -5.44
N SER A 59 9.05 0.09 -5.76
CA SER A 59 10.38 -0.49 -5.94
C SER A 59 11.41 0.12 -4.99
N SER A 60 12.57 -0.54 -4.85
CA SER A 60 13.64 -0.21 -3.90
C SER A 60 14.23 1.19 -4.05
N ASP A 61 14.09 1.81 -5.21
CA ASP A 61 14.42 3.22 -5.50
C ASP A 61 13.38 4.21 -4.95
N LYS A 62 12.34 3.70 -4.27
CA LYS A 62 11.16 4.44 -3.78
C LYS A 62 10.32 5.06 -4.89
N THR A 63 10.42 4.56 -6.12
CA THR A 63 9.39 4.81 -7.12
C THR A 63 8.13 4.05 -6.71
N TYR A 64 7.02 4.76 -6.62
CA TYR A 64 5.72 4.17 -6.31
C TYR A 64 4.60 4.82 -7.11
N GLY A 65 3.55 4.05 -7.33
CA GLY A 65 2.34 4.49 -7.98
C GLY A 65 1.21 3.54 -7.70
N LEU A 66 -0.01 3.98 -7.99
CA LEU A 66 -1.19 3.15 -7.85
C LEU A 66 -2.20 3.39 -8.95
N THR A 67 -3.09 2.43 -9.07
CA THR A 67 -4.43 2.58 -9.64
C THR A 67 -5.44 2.43 -8.49
N ARG A 68 -6.49 3.25 -8.45
CA ARG A 68 -7.54 3.17 -7.43
C ARG A 68 -8.93 3.30 -8.02
N GLN A 69 -9.88 2.66 -7.37
CA GLN A 69 -11.31 2.91 -7.48
C GLN A 69 -11.72 3.87 -6.35
N LEU A 70 -12.37 4.97 -6.71
CA LEU A 70 -12.94 5.92 -5.77
C LEU A 70 -14.31 5.43 -5.26
N PHE A 71 -14.82 6.03 -4.19
CA PHE A 71 -16.15 5.72 -3.62
C PHE A 71 -17.32 6.01 -4.58
N ASP A 72 -17.07 6.66 -5.72
CA ASP A 72 -18.02 6.95 -6.79
C ASP A 72 -17.78 6.07 -8.03
N ASP A 73 -17.07 4.94 -7.85
CA ASP A 73 -16.69 3.95 -8.86
C ASP A 73 -15.79 4.46 -10.01
N ASN A 74 -15.26 5.67 -9.89
CA ASN A 74 -14.29 6.18 -10.86
C ASN A 74 -12.90 5.58 -10.64
N MET A 75 -12.27 5.17 -11.74
CA MET A 75 -10.88 4.72 -11.76
C MET A 75 -9.92 5.89 -11.94
N SER A 76 -8.84 5.94 -11.16
CA SER A 76 -7.81 6.97 -11.25
C SER A 76 -6.41 6.45 -10.90
N HIS A 77 -5.38 7.18 -11.33
CA HIS A 77 -3.98 6.90 -11.02
C HIS A 77 -3.39 7.98 -10.12
N GLY A 78 -2.37 7.63 -9.34
CA GLY A 78 -1.72 8.60 -8.44
C GLY A 78 -0.36 8.16 -7.92
N THR A 79 0.33 9.10 -7.26
CA THR A 79 1.67 8.94 -6.68
C THR A 79 1.58 8.56 -5.21
N PHE A 80 0.90 7.44 -4.93
CA PHE A 80 0.81 6.83 -3.61
C PHE A 80 0.98 5.32 -3.77
N ILE A 81 1.26 4.60 -2.68
CA ILE A 81 1.19 3.12 -2.68
C ILE A 81 -0.17 2.62 -2.17
N VAL A 82 -0.88 3.41 -1.37
CA VAL A 82 -2.27 3.17 -0.99
C VAL A 82 -3.02 4.49 -1.03
N TYR A 83 -4.26 4.46 -1.51
CA TYR A 83 -5.17 5.59 -1.38
C TYR A 83 -6.62 5.12 -1.32
N LEU A 84 -7.25 5.33 -0.18
CA LEU A 84 -8.64 4.99 0.08
C LEU A 84 -9.43 6.28 0.27
N ALA A 85 -10.20 6.65 -0.76
CA ALA A 85 -11.17 7.74 -0.70
C ALA A 85 -12.47 7.18 -0.12
N ILE A 86 -12.75 7.42 1.15
CA ILE A 86 -13.92 6.82 1.81
C ILE A 86 -15.18 7.61 1.47
N SER A 87 -15.08 8.92 1.51
CA SER A 87 -16.12 9.83 1.03
C SER A 87 -15.48 11.13 0.58
N SER A 88 -16.29 12.06 0.06
CA SER A 88 -15.81 13.42 -0.22
C SER A 88 -15.12 14.01 1.02
N GLY A 89 -13.88 14.48 0.85
CA GLY A 89 -13.06 15.07 1.91
C GLY A 89 -12.47 14.10 2.94
N ASN A 90 -12.75 12.80 2.87
CA ASN A 90 -12.31 11.80 3.86
C ASN A 90 -11.48 10.70 3.20
N SER A 91 -10.19 10.62 3.53
CA SER A 91 -9.31 9.61 2.95
C SER A 91 -8.14 9.21 3.86
N GLN A 92 -7.61 8.02 3.57
CA GLN A 92 -6.34 7.52 4.09
C GLN A 92 -5.43 7.20 2.90
N SER A 93 -4.19 7.66 2.95
CA SER A 93 -3.20 7.36 1.92
C SER A 93 -1.86 6.99 2.55
N ALA A 94 -1.04 6.27 1.78
CA ALA A 94 0.29 5.88 2.19
C ALA A 94 1.31 6.10 1.07
N ILE A 95 2.54 6.39 1.47
CA ILE A 95 3.73 6.30 0.62
C ILE A 95 4.75 5.38 1.27
N LEU A 96 5.64 4.79 0.46
CA LEU A 96 6.74 4.00 0.97
C LEU A 96 7.81 4.92 1.58
N LYS A 97 8.11 4.72 2.86
CA LYS A 97 9.21 5.42 3.55
C LYS A 97 10.54 4.70 3.38
N SER A 98 10.55 3.40 3.67
CA SER A 98 11.76 2.57 3.63
C SER A 98 11.45 1.08 3.43
N PHE A 99 12.40 0.38 2.83
CA PHE A 99 12.55 -1.07 2.95
C PHE A 99 13.53 -1.36 4.08
N ASP A 100 13.06 -2.11 5.07
CA ASP A 100 13.73 -2.40 6.32
C ASP A 100 14.22 -3.86 6.32
N ALA A 101 15.05 -4.25 7.29
CA ALA A 101 15.68 -5.58 7.29
C ALA A 101 14.67 -6.76 7.32
N ASP A 102 13.48 -6.55 7.86
CA ASP A 102 12.44 -7.56 8.07
C ASP A 102 11.06 -7.07 7.56
N GLY A 103 11.05 -6.20 6.54
CA GLY A 103 9.82 -5.67 5.97
C GLY A 103 9.96 -4.24 5.45
N PHE A 104 9.00 -3.39 5.76
CA PHE A 104 8.94 -2.03 5.22
C PHE A 104 8.18 -1.07 6.14
N THR A 105 8.42 0.22 5.95
CA THR A 105 7.70 1.28 6.66
C THR A 105 6.91 2.12 5.67
N LEU A 106 5.63 2.34 5.96
CA LEU A 106 4.77 3.26 5.22
C LEU A 106 4.53 4.53 6.04
N THR A 107 4.60 5.69 5.38
CA THR A 107 4.13 6.96 5.95
C THR A 107 2.67 7.14 5.55
N TRP A 108 1.78 7.13 6.53
CA TRP A 108 0.35 7.30 6.32
C TRP A 108 -0.10 8.74 6.56
N SER A 109 -1.02 9.20 5.72
CA SER A 109 -1.70 10.49 5.83
C SER A 109 -3.21 10.29 5.94
N LYS A 110 -3.82 10.89 6.96
CA LYS A 110 -5.26 10.99 7.14
C LYS A 110 -5.75 12.38 6.72
N THR A 111 -6.77 12.42 5.87
CA THR A 111 -7.49 13.65 5.50
C THR A 111 -8.93 13.55 6.00
N GLY A 112 -9.41 14.58 6.71
CA GLY A 112 -10.77 14.61 7.26
C GLY A 112 -10.98 13.60 8.40
N THR A 113 -12.17 13.02 8.49
CA THR A 113 -12.58 12.05 9.50
C THR A 113 -13.05 10.72 8.90
N PRO A 114 -12.24 10.03 8.07
CA PRO A 114 -12.58 8.70 7.58
C PRO A 114 -12.75 7.72 8.75
N SER A 115 -13.67 6.79 8.57
CA SER A 115 -13.98 5.72 9.52
C SER A 115 -14.13 4.41 8.76
N GLY A 116 -14.12 3.29 9.49
CA GLY A 116 -14.12 1.95 8.90
C GLY A 116 -12.79 1.23 9.07
N THR A 117 -12.69 0.07 8.42
CA THR A 117 -11.51 -0.79 8.44
C THR A 117 -11.21 -1.22 7.02
N ALA A 118 -9.98 -0.96 6.60
CA ALA A 118 -9.45 -1.44 5.35
C ALA A 118 -8.66 -2.74 5.54
N TYR A 119 -8.62 -3.53 4.48
CA TYR A 119 -7.90 -4.79 4.36
C TYR A 119 -6.97 -4.75 3.15
#